data_AF-A0A847ME22-F1
#
_entry.id   AF-A0A847ME22-F1
#
_cell.length_a   1.000
_cell.length_b   1.000
_cell.length_c   1.000
_cell.angle_alpha   90.00
_cell.angle_beta   90.00
_cell.angle_gamma   90.00
#
_symmetry.space_group_name_H-M   'P 1'
#
loop_
_entity.id
_entity.type
_entity.pdbx_description
1 polymer ?
#
loop_
_entity_poly.entity_id
_entity_poly.type
_entity_poly.pdbx_seq_one_letter_code
_entity_poly.pdbx_strand_id
1 'polypeptide(L)' 'QRRIAVPLNELKKVPHIIGVAGGLDKVDAIIGALRGGFVNLLVIDNYTAEAIMEKIEK' A
#
# COMPACT_ATOMS: atom_id res chain seq x y z
N GLN A 1 -4.81 2.34 22.51
CA GLN A 1 -4.53 3.46 21.57
C GLN A 1 -3.35 4.26 22.11
N ARG A 2 -2.16 4.18 21.47
CA ARG A 2 -0.92 4.86 21.91
C ARG A 2 -0.12 5.45 20.72
N ARG A 3 -0.81 5.98 19.69
CA ARG A 3 -0.16 6.50 18.47
C ARG A 3 -0.66 7.91 18.17
N ILE A 4 0.26 8.83 17.89
CA ILE A 4 -0.05 10.15 17.32
C ILE A 4 0.18 10.02 15.81
N ALA A 5 -0.91 10.03 15.03
CA ALA A 5 -0.88 9.89 13.58
C ALA A 5 -2.20 10.43 13.00
N VAL A 6 -2.22 10.69 11.69
CA VAL A 6 -3.46 11.00 10.97
C VAL A 6 -4.40 9.79 11.06
N PRO A 7 -5.67 9.98 11.47
CA PRO A 7 -6.66 8.91 11.47
C PRO A 7 -6.86 8.33 10.06
N LEU A 8 -6.98 7.01 9.94
CA LEU A 8 -7.10 6.35 8.63
C LEU A 8 -8.34 6.79 7.83
N ASN A 9 -9.43 7.12 8.51
CA ASN A 9 -10.64 7.66 7.88
C ASN A 9 -10.43 9.07 7.32
N GLU A 10 -9.56 9.88 7.93
CA GLU A 10 -9.18 11.19 7.40
C GLU A 10 -8.20 11.03 6.22
N LEU A 11 -7.24 10.11 6.33
CA LEU A 11 -6.30 9.80 5.25
C LEU A 11 -7.05 9.46 3.94
N LYS A 12 -8.13 8.68 4.03
CA LYS A 12 -8.98 8.31 2.87
C LYS A 12 -9.67 9.48 2.16
N LYS A 13 -9.75 10.66 2.77
CA LYS A 13 -10.34 11.86 2.14
C LYS A 13 -9.34 12.60 1.24
N VAL A 14 -8.05 12.31 1.37
CA VAL A 14 -7.01 12.92 0.54
C VAL A 14 -7.17 12.38 -0.89
N PRO A 15 -7.30 13.25 -1.92
CA PRO A 15 -7.51 12.79 -3.29
C PRO A 15 -6.36 11.91 -3.82
N HIS A 16 -5.14 12.26 -3.46
CA HIS A 16 -3.92 11.56 -3.90
C HIS A 16 -3.11 11.09 -2.70
N ILE A 17 -3.10 9.79 -2.46
CA ILE A 17 -2.35 9.14 -1.38
C ILE A 17 -1.27 8.28 -2.03
N ILE A 18 -0.04 8.81 -2.03
CA ILE A 18 1.12 8.17 -2.65
C ILE A 18 1.83 7.30 -1.61
N GLY A 19 1.87 6.00 -1.85
CA GLY A 19 2.67 5.05 -1.10
C GLY A 19 3.99 4.76 -1.82
N VAL A 20 5.09 4.71 -1.07
CA VAL A 20 6.39 4.27 -1.58
C VAL A 20 6.83 3.07 -0.76
N ALA A 21 7.05 1.94 -1.42
CA ALA A 21 7.46 0.70 -0.78
C ALA A 21 8.35 -0.13 -1.72
N GLY A 22 8.94 -1.20 -1.20
CA GLY A 22 9.80 -2.10 -1.97
C GLY A 22 10.32 -3.21 -1.07
N GLY A 23 10.60 -4.36 -1.67
CA GLY A 23 11.00 -5.60 -1.01
C GLY A 23 9.91 -6.67 -1.03
N LEU A 24 10.32 -7.91 -1.30
CA LEU A 24 9.43 -9.08 -1.36
C LEU A 24 8.74 -9.37 -0.02
N ASP A 25 9.37 -9.01 1.09
CA ASP A 25 8.84 -9.12 2.45
C ASP A 25 7.61 -8.24 2.69
N LYS A 26 7.38 -7.22 1.84
CA LYS A 26 6.29 -6.25 1.98
C LYS A 26 5.11 -6.51 1.04
N VAL A 27 5.17 -7.52 0.18
CA VAL A 27 4.13 -7.80 -0.84
C VAL A 27 2.73 -7.86 -0.20
N ASP A 28 2.57 -8.62 0.88
CA ASP A 28 1.27 -8.72 1.58
C ASP A 28 0.81 -7.41 2.23
N ALA A 29 1.75 -6.67 2.82
CA ALA A 29 1.44 -5.39 3.44
C ALA A 29 1.01 -4.35 2.39
N ILE A 30 1.66 -4.33 1.22
CA ILE A 30 1.33 -3.44 0.10
C ILE A 30 -0.05 -3.79 -0.45
N ILE A 31 -0.33 -5.07 -0.70
CA ILE A 31 -1.65 -5.52 -1.16
C ILE A 31 -2.73 -5.15 -0.14
N GLY A 32 -2.47 -5.32 1.16
CA GLY A 32 -3.37 -4.91 2.23
C GLY A 32 -3.64 -3.39 2.23
N ALA A 33 -2.61 -2.57 2.02
CA ALA A 33 -2.74 -1.11 1.94
C ALA A 33 -3.59 -0.67 0.75
N LEU A 34 -3.38 -1.28 -0.42
CA LEU A 34 -4.15 -1.02 -1.63
C LEU A 34 -5.61 -1.46 -1.49
N ARG A 35 -5.86 -2.71 -1.05
CA ARG A 35 -7.23 -3.23 -0.82
C ARG A 35 -7.97 -2.44 0.25
N GLY A 36 -7.24 -1.98 1.27
CA GLY A 36 -7.78 -1.12 2.33
C GLY A 36 -8.10 0.31 1.86
N GLY A 37 -7.66 0.71 0.66
CA GLY A 37 -7.79 2.08 0.15
C GLY A 37 -7.00 3.10 0.97
N PHE A 38 -5.93 2.68 1.64
CA PHE A 38 -5.06 3.57 2.41
C PHE A 38 -3.98 4.22 1.54
N VAL A 39 -3.81 3.71 0.32
CA VAL A 39 -2.94 4.22 -0.74
C VAL A 39 -3.71 4.05 -2.05
N ASN A 40 -3.66 5.05 -2.94
CA ASN A 40 -4.30 4.99 -4.26
C ASN A 40 -3.34 5.29 -5.42
N LEU A 41 -2.13 5.79 -5.14
CA LEU A 41 -0.99 5.78 -6.08
C LEU A 41 0.18 5.06 -5.42
N LEU A 42 0.90 4.22 -6.15
CA LEU A 42 1.98 3.40 -5.61
C LEU A 42 3.25 3.55 -6.44
N VAL A 43 4.38 3.74 -5.74
CA VAL A 43 5.74 3.69 -6.29
C VAL A 43 6.47 2.51 -5.66
N ILE A 44 6.93 1.57 -6.49
CA ILE A 44 7.62 0.33 -6.10
C ILE A 44 8.72 -0.02 -7.10
N ASP A 45 9.67 -0.87 -6.69
CA ASP A 45 10.62 -1.51 -7.61
C ASP A 45 9.97 -2.62 -8.44
N ASN A 46 10.65 -3.03 -9.52
CA ASN A 46 10.15 -4.01 -10.49
C ASN A 46 9.94 -5.40 -9.88
N TYR A 47 10.84 -5.87 -9.02
CA TYR A 47 10.74 -7.20 -8.39
C TYR A 47 9.51 -7.28 -7.49
N THR A 48 9.24 -6.22 -6.73
CA THR A 48 8.05 -6.13 -5.86
C THR A 48 6.78 -6.05 -6.70
N ALA A 49 6.81 -5.34 -7.82
CA ALA A 49 5.67 -5.24 -8.75
C ALA A 49 5.30 -6.61 -9.34
N GLU A 50 6.28 -7.35 -9.85
CA GLU A 50 6.09 -8.70 -10.40
C GLU A 50 5.51 -9.66 -9.35
N ALA A 51 6.07 -9.66 -8.13
CA ALA A 51 5.56 -10.50 -7.04
C ALA A 51 4.14 -10.14 -6.61
N ILE A 52 3.76 -8.86 -6.63
CA ILE A 52 2.38 -8.43 -6.39
C ILE A 52 1.45 -8.98 -7.48
N MET A 53 1.83 -8.83 -8.75
CA MET A 53 1.03 -9.33 -9.89
C MET A 53 0.81 -10.84 -9.80
N GLU A 54 1.86 -11.62 -9.59
CA GLU A 54 1.75 -13.08 -9.45
C GLU A 54 0.83 -13.47 -8.27
N LYS A 55 0.86 -12.69 -7.19
CA LYS A 55 0.05 -12.99 -6.00
C LYS A 55 -1.43 -12.66 -6.15
N ILE A 56 -1.79 -11.66 -6.95
CA ILE A 56 -3.18 -11.25 -7.15
C ILE A 56 -3.88 -11.96 -8.32
N GLU A 57 -3.12 -12.53 -9.26
CA GLU A 57 -3.65 -13.31 -10.39
C GLU A 57 -3.95 -14.77 -10.02
N LYS A 58 -3.43 -15.25 -8.89
CA LYS A 58 -3.80 -16.53 -8.27
C LYS A 58 -5.15 -16.43 -7.56
#